data_AF-A0A968GGV7-F1
#
_entry.id   AF-A0A968GGV7-F1
#
_cell.length_a   1.000
_cell.length_b   1.000
_cell.length_c   1.000
_cell.angle_alpha   90.00
_cell.angle_beta   90.00
_cell.angle_gamma   90.00
#
_symmetry.space_group_name_H-M   'P 1'
#
loop_
_entity.id
_entity.type
_entity.pdbx_description
1 polymer ?
#
loop_
_entity_poly.entity_id
_entity_poly.type
_entity_poly.pdbx_seq_one_letter_code
_entity_poly.pdbx_strand_id
1 'polypeptide(L)'
;MMKPSPYYRRSNRIPFKTGVLLVIAIISTTACQSSLFESHITPAPTPQCVEPTLTLGTIKFGIGSVTREADGLPKIPENKKDTAFWVEGTTINYVFGLSPTKDHLNLNTMLKAGDPIVINWADCSRDDYVVASVETIEPNDASFFDQSSGGVTVYVQNESATLVIHGERPVVQSNEIPEATSESSIQIDLQILDFTQPDDQTIQFRINLTNQGANAITLTDEDIALIADNGPEVAALKIEPVMPQELRPGDILPLTLIFPKPQGTSAVLRIFDVTFEEYFQ
;
A
#
# COMPACT_ATOMS: atom_id res chain seq x y z
N MET A 1 22.46 -70.46 -4.08
CA MET A 1 22.49 -71.58 -5.04
C MET A 1 21.18 -71.61 -5.82
N MET A 2 21.28 -71.63 -7.16
CA MET A 2 20.34 -72.16 -8.16
C MET A 2 18.84 -71.71 -8.21
N LYS A 3 18.55 -70.93 -9.27
CA LYS A 3 17.35 -70.99 -10.17
C LYS A 3 16.97 -72.45 -10.53
N PRO A 4 15.77 -72.79 -11.12
CA PRO A 4 14.94 -71.99 -12.04
C PRO A 4 13.38 -72.19 -12.01
N SER A 5 12.72 -71.41 -12.87
CA SER A 5 11.39 -71.56 -13.56
C SER A 5 11.16 -72.96 -14.19
N PRO A 6 10.13 -73.32 -15.02
CA PRO A 6 8.93 -72.61 -15.55
C PRO A 6 7.63 -73.47 -15.77
N TYR A 7 6.55 -72.81 -16.28
CA TYR A 7 5.53 -73.24 -17.28
C TYR A 7 4.80 -74.62 -17.26
N TYR A 8 3.46 -74.60 -17.30
CA TYR A 8 2.58 -75.37 -18.25
C TYR A 8 1.08 -74.96 -18.07
N ARG A 9 0.37 -74.29 -19.00
CA ARG A 9 -0.32 -74.71 -20.26
C ARG A 9 -1.49 -75.72 -20.10
N ARG A 10 -2.74 -75.28 -20.39
CA ARG A 10 -3.84 -75.91 -21.19
C ARG A 10 -5.19 -75.30 -20.76
N SER A 11 -5.99 -74.66 -21.61
CA SER A 11 -6.73 -75.13 -22.82
C SER A 11 -7.98 -75.95 -22.49
N ASN A 12 -9.16 -75.37 -22.77
CA ASN A 12 -10.31 -75.99 -23.47
C ASN A 12 -11.42 -74.93 -23.63
N ARG A 13 -11.79 -74.49 -24.85
CA ARG A 13 -12.61 -75.13 -25.91
C ARG A 13 -14.14 -75.00 -25.67
N ILE A 14 -14.78 -73.99 -26.29
CA ILE A 14 -15.77 -73.99 -27.43
C ILE A 14 -17.22 -74.40 -27.06
N PRO A 15 -18.25 -74.24 -27.95
CA PRO A 15 -19.05 -73.07 -28.42
C PRO A 15 -20.55 -73.16 -28.00
N PHE A 16 -21.40 -72.19 -28.37
CA PHE A 16 -22.79 -72.39 -28.89
C PHE A 16 -23.37 -70.99 -29.22
N LYS A 17 -23.42 -70.54 -30.48
CA LYS A 17 -24.51 -70.63 -31.49
C LYS A 17 -25.89 -70.02 -31.10
N THR A 18 -26.24 -68.99 -31.87
CA THR A 18 -27.58 -68.66 -32.43
C THR A 18 -28.61 -67.91 -31.57
N GLY A 19 -28.69 -66.60 -31.85
CA GLY A 19 -29.88 -65.81 -32.18
C GLY A 19 -31.21 -66.01 -31.44
N VAL A 20 -31.71 -64.92 -30.84
CA VAL A 20 -33.12 -64.46 -30.93
C VAL A 20 -33.15 -62.97 -30.59
N LEU A 21 -33.83 -62.20 -31.46
CA LEU A 21 -34.21 -60.81 -31.26
C LEU A 21 -35.32 -60.75 -30.21
N LEU A 22 -35.14 -60.03 -29.10
CA LEU A 22 -36.22 -59.69 -28.18
C LEU A 22 -36.15 -58.21 -27.83
N VAL A 23 -37.18 -57.49 -28.25
CA VAL A 23 -37.47 -56.11 -27.88
C VAL A 23 -37.80 -56.08 -26.39
N ILE A 24 -36.97 -55.40 -25.60
CA ILE A 24 -37.27 -55.11 -24.20
C ILE A 24 -37.32 -53.59 -24.03
N ALA A 25 -38.49 -53.14 -23.59
CA ALA A 25 -38.80 -51.77 -23.23
C ALA A 25 -37.84 -51.26 -22.15
N ILE A 26 -37.14 -50.17 -22.43
CA ILE A 26 -36.30 -49.48 -21.46
C ILE A 26 -37.22 -48.61 -20.61
N ILE A 27 -37.42 -49.04 -19.37
CA ILE A 27 -37.97 -48.23 -18.28
C ILE A 27 -36.92 -47.16 -17.97
N SER A 28 -37.25 -45.90 -18.25
CA SER A 28 -36.44 -44.74 -17.93
C SER A 28 -36.37 -44.56 -16.41
N THR A 29 -35.31 -45.08 -15.79
CA THR A 29 -34.95 -44.72 -14.42
C THR A 29 -34.31 -43.35 -14.42
N THR A 30 -35.05 -42.37 -13.90
CA THR A 30 -34.60 -41.03 -13.58
C THR A 30 -33.44 -41.09 -12.59
N ALA A 31 -32.21 -41.04 -13.09
CA ALA A 31 -31.07 -40.65 -12.28
C ALA A 31 -30.97 -39.12 -12.38
N CYS A 32 -31.37 -38.41 -11.31
CA CYS A 32 -30.94 -37.04 -11.08
C CYS A 32 -29.40 -37.07 -10.94
N GLN A 33 -28.69 -36.90 -12.05
CA GLN A 33 -27.30 -36.49 -12.01
C GLN A 33 -27.30 -35.00 -11.73
N SER A 34 -27.12 -34.65 -10.46
CA SER A 34 -26.72 -33.32 -10.04
C SER A 34 -25.36 -33.06 -10.66
N SER A 35 -25.34 -32.42 -11.82
CA SER A 35 -24.14 -31.80 -12.37
C SER A 35 -23.71 -30.72 -11.38
N LEU A 36 -22.72 -31.03 -10.55
CA LEU A 36 -21.93 -30.05 -9.84
C LEU A 36 -21.24 -29.21 -10.92
N PHE A 37 -21.82 -28.06 -11.25
CA PHE A 37 -21.08 -26.99 -11.89
C PHE A 37 -20.06 -26.52 -10.86
N GLU A 38 -18.86 -27.05 -10.99
CA GLU A 38 -17.68 -26.50 -10.35
C GLU A 38 -17.44 -25.16 -11.05
N SER A 39 -18.04 -24.10 -10.51
CA SER A 39 -17.76 -22.73 -10.90
C SER A 39 -16.28 -22.49 -10.65
N HIS A 40 -15.48 -22.68 -11.68
CA HIS A 40 -14.10 -22.23 -11.70
C HIS A 40 -14.18 -20.71 -11.68
N ILE A 41 -14.13 -20.13 -10.48
CA ILE A 41 -13.93 -18.71 -10.31
C ILE A 41 -12.53 -18.49 -10.86
N THR A 42 -12.43 -18.02 -12.10
CA THR A 42 -11.17 -17.49 -12.60
C THR A 42 -10.78 -16.37 -11.65
N PRO A 43 -9.60 -16.41 -11.01
CA PRO A 43 -9.17 -15.31 -10.17
C PRO A 43 -9.29 -14.03 -10.99
N ALA A 44 -9.94 -13.01 -10.43
CA ALA A 44 -9.97 -11.69 -11.05
C ALA A 44 -8.51 -11.30 -11.36
N PRO A 45 -8.21 -10.79 -12.57
CA PRO A 45 -6.86 -10.39 -12.90
C PRO A 45 -6.41 -9.37 -11.86
N THR A 46 -5.36 -9.69 -11.11
CA THR A 46 -4.72 -8.78 -10.17
C THR A 46 -4.45 -7.47 -10.92
N PRO A 47 -4.82 -6.30 -10.37
CA PRO A 47 -4.48 -5.02 -10.99
C PRO A 47 -3.00 -5.03 -11.35
N GLN A 48 -2.70 -4.81 -12.64
CA GLN A 48 -1.30 -4.79 -13.07
C GLN A 48 -0.63 -3.60 -12.41
N CYS A 49 0.46 -3.85 -11.68
CA CYS A 49 1.26 -2.78 -11.10
C CYS A 49 1.65 -1.79 -12.19
N VAL A 50 1.39 -0.51 -11.96
CA VAL A 50 1.80 0.55 -12.87
C VAL A 50 3.32 0.65 -12.89
N GLU A 51 3.90 1.05 -14.03
CA GLU A 51 5.32 1.38 -14.07
C GLU A 51 5.64 2.50 -13.06
N PRO A 52 6.74 2.37 -12.29
CA PRO A 52 7.04 3.33 -11.23
C PRO A 52 7.42 4.68 -11.83
N THR A 53 6.86 5.74 -11.26
CA THR A 53 6.97 7.09 -11.82
C THR A 53 7.15 8.15 -10.74
N LEU A 54 7.99 9.14 -11.03
CA LEU A 54 8.11 10.37 -10.26
C LEU A 54 7.46 11.51 -11.05
N THR A 55 6.55 12.24 -10.42
CA THR A 55 5.94 13.44 -11.01
C THR A 55 6.41 14.67 -10.24
N LEU A 56 6.92 15.69 -10.94
CA LEU A 56 7.32 17.00 -10.40
C LEU A 56 6.51 18.09 -11.09
N GLY A 57 5.57 18.69 -10.36
CA GLY A 57 4.57 19.60 -10.91
C GLY A 57 3.73 18.90 -11.98
N THR A 58 4.02 19.20 -13.24
CA THR A 58 3.36 18.59 -14.42
C THR A 58 4.25 17.62 -15.20
N ILE A 59 5.53 17.52 -14.82
CA ILE A 59 6.53 16.72 -15.52
C ILE A 59 6.55 15.33 -14.91
N LYS A 60 6.51 14.29 -15.75
CA LYS A 60 6.51 12.90 -15.32
C LYS A 60 7.74 12.16 -15.82
N PHE A 61 8.40 11.46 -14.91
CA PHE A 61 9.57 10.62 -15.15
C PHE A 61 9.23 9.17 -14.83
N GLY A 62 9.79 8.22 -15.59
CA GLY A 62 9.94 6.86 -15.10
C GLY A 62 11.01 6.79 -14.00
N ILE A 63 10.93 5.81 -13.12
CA ILE A 63 11.93 5.61 -12.06
C ILE A 63 12.93 4.52 -12.47
N GLY A 64 14.21 4.85 -12.43
CA GLY A 64 15.33 3.90 -12.39
C GLY A 64 16.04 3.96 -11.04
N SER A 65 17.04 3.11 -10.83
CA SER A 65 17.86 3.13 -9.62
C SER A 65 19.34 3.37 -9.92
N VAL A 66 20.05 3.94 -8.96
CA VAL A 66 21.52 4.07 -8.93
C VAL A 66 22.03 3.79 -7.53
N THR A 67 23.23 3.22 -7.45
CA THR A 67 23.94 3.02 -6.19
C THR A 67 24.88 4.18 -5.91
N ARG A 68 25.01 4.53 -4.63
CA ARG A 68 25.94 5.54 -4.16
C ARG A 68 27.30 4.90 -3.84
N GLU A 69 28.37 5.47 -4.36
CA GLU A 69 29.75 5.13 -3.96
C GLU A 69 30.12 5.87 -2.65
N ALA A 70 31.05 5.31 -1.87
CA ALA A 70 31.24 5.63 -0.46
C ALA A 70 31.32 7.14 -0.10
N ASP A 71 31.89 7.98 -0.97
CA ASP A 71 32.22 9.38 -0.63
C ASP A 71 31.75 10.43 -1.66
N GLY A 72 30.71 10.15 -2.45
CA GLY A 72 30.28 11.07 -3.51
C GLY A 72 28.80 11.06 -3.82
N LEU A 73 28.41 11.94 -4.73
CA LEU A 73 27.13 11.82 -5.42
C LEU A 73 27.16 10.56 -6.31
N PRO A 74 26.05 9.81 -6.40
CA PRO A 74 25.98 8.70 -7.35
C PRO A 74 26.11 9.23 -8.78
N LYS A 75 26.76 8.44 -9.63
CA LYS A 75 26.92 8.78 -11.04
C LYS A 75 25.59 8.63 -11.77
N ILE A 76 24.92 9.75 -12.02
CA ILE A 76 23.66 9.76 -12.75
C ILE A 76 23.92 9.51 -14.24
N PRO A 77 23.22 8.55 -14.88
CA PRO A 77 23.32 8.35 -16.32
C PRO A 77 23.02 9.63 -17.10
N GLU A 78 23.82 9.94 -18.11
CA GLU A 78 23.67 11.16 -18.91
C GLU A 78 22.57 11.01 -19.98
N ASN A 79 22.03 12.14 -20.42
CA ASN A 79 21.08 12.25 -21.55
C ASN A 79 19.79 11.43 -21.40
N LYS A 80 19.33 11.15 -20.17
CA LYS A 80 18.04 10.52 -19.89
C LYS A 80 17.03 11.60 -19.49
N LYS A 81 16.19 11.99 -20.43
CA LYS A 81 15.18 13.05 -20.24
C LYS A 81 13.95 12.59 -19.47
N ASP A 82 13.59 11.32 -19.63
CA ASP A 82 12.32 10.78 -19.13
C ASP A 82 12.51 9.85 -17.92
N THR A 83 13.66 9.93 -17.25
CA THR A 83 14.00 9.02 -16.13
C THR A 83 14.58 9.79 -14.96
N ALA A 84 14.03 9.55 -13.78
CA ALA A 84 14.59 9.94 -12.49
C ALA A 84 15.24 8.71 -11.84
N PHE A 85 16.45 8.89 -11.30
CA PHE A 85 17.22 7.80 -10.71
C PHE A 85 17.16 7.88 -9.20
N TRP A 86 16.37 7.01 -8.59
CA TRP A 86 16.34 6.85 -7.15
C TRP A 86 17.69 6.34 -6.66
N VAL A 87 18.20 6.97 -5.60
CA VAL A 87 19.45 6.55 -4.95
C VAL A 87 19.12 5.47 -3.94
N GLU A 88 19.59 4.26 -4.22
CA GLU A 88 19.31 3.09 -3.39
C GLU A 88 19.77 3.30 -1.94
N GLY A 89 18.91 2.89 -1.00
CA GLY A 89 19.15 3.03 0.45
C GLY A 89 18.64 4.34 1.05
N THR A 90 18.06 5.25 0.25
CA THR A 90 17.36 6.44 0.76
C THR A 90 15.88 6.12 0.99
N THR A 91 15.46 6.05 2.26
CA THR A 91 14.11 5.54 2.66
C THR A 91 13.34 6.46 3.59
N ILE A 92 14.01 7.43 4.23
CA ILE A 92 13.34 8.44 5.08
C ILE A 92 13.15 9.71 4.26
N ASN A 93 14.22 10.18 3.64
CA ASN A 93 14.21 11.21 2.62
C ASN A 93 14.56 10.55 1.28
N TYR A 94 13.58 10.30 0.42
CA TYR A 94 13.81 9.66 -0.87
C TYR A 94 14.62 10.60 -1.78
N VAL A 95 15.79 10.18 -2.25
CA VAL A 95 16.64 11.02 -3.10
C VAL A 95 16.63 10.54 -4.55
N PHE A 96 16.35 11.44 -5.48
CA PHE A 96 16.37 11.19 -6.93
C PHE A 96 17.36 12.12 -7.64
N GLY A 97 18.21 11.55 -8.49
CA GLY A 97 19.05 12.30 -9.41
C GLY A 97 18.46 12.35 -10.82
N LEU A 98 18.51 13.51 -11.47
CA LEU A 98 18.14 13.67 -12.87
C LEU A 98 19.41 13.82 -13.75
N SER A 99 19.33 13.47 -15.03
CA SER A 99 20.40 13.80 -15.97
C SER A 99 20.50 15.33 -16.14
N PRO A 100 21.70 15.93 -16.28
CA PRO A 100 21.88 17.38 -16.46
C PRO A 100 21.52 17.85 -17.88
N THR A 101 20.25 17.71 -18.23
CA THR A 101 19.71 18.22 -19.48
C THR A 101 19.36 19.70 -19.33
N LYS A 102 19.28 20.43 -20.44
CA LYS A 102 18.86 21.84 -20.42
C LYS A 102 17.51 22.02 -19.72
N ASP A 103 16.57 21.09 -19.91
CA ASP A 103 15.23 21.20 -19.34
C ASP A 103 15.27 20.99 -17.81
N HIS A 104 16.02 19.98 -17.34
CA HIS A 104 16.17 19.71 -15.90
C HIS A 104 16.92 20.82 -15.15
N LEU A 105 17.91 21.44 -15.79
CA LEU A 105 18.65 22.56 -15.22
C LEU A 105 17.80 23.83 -15.07
N ASN A 106 16.66 23.92 -15.77
CA ASN A 106 15.74 25.05 -15.69
C ASN A 106 14.53 24.77 -14.77
N LEU A 107 14.52 23.67 -14.01
CA LEU A 107 13.41 23.33 -13.11
C LEU A 107 13.15 24.41 -12.05
N ASN A 108 14.16 25.18 -11.64
CA ASN A 108 14.00 26.35 -10.76
C ASN A 108 13.10 27.46 -11.33
N THR A 109 12.90 27.51 -12.65
CA THR A 109 11.98 28.45 -13.30
C THR A 109 10.59 27.86 -13.52
N MET A 110 10.47 26.54 -13.43
CA MET A 110 9.24 25.79 -13.74
C MET A 110 8.48 25.36 -12.47
N LEU A 111 9.22 25.11 -11.39
CA LEU A 111 8.69 24.68 -10.11
C LEU A 111 8.69 25.83 -9.11
N LYS A 112 7.64 25.90 -8.30
CA LYS A 112 7.51 26.79 -7.15
C LYS A 112 7.08 25.99 -5.93
N ALA A 113 7.26 26.60 -4.75
CA ALA A 113 6.74 26.02 -3.52
C ALA A 113 5.23 25.72 -3.63
N GLY A 114 4.83 24.56 -3.09
CA GLY A 114 3.47 24.04 -3.18
C GLY A 114 3.15 23.23 -4.45
N ASP A 115 4.02 23.22 -5.47
CA ASP A 115 3.81 22.34 -6.62
C ASP A 115 3.91 20.86 -6.19
N PRO A 116 3.10 19.96 -6.75
CA PRO A 116 3.05 18.58 -6.29
C PRO A 116 4.32 17.81 -6.66
N ILE A 117 4.74 16.90 -5.77
CA ILE A 117 5.71 15.86 -6.02
C ILE A 117 5.06 14.53 -5.69
N VAL A 118 4.90 13.64 -6.67
CA VAL A 118 4.19 12.36 -6.50
C VAL A 118 5.07 11.21 -6.93
N ILE A 119 5.24 10.24 -6.05
CA ILE A 119 5.95 8.99 -6.34
C ILE A 119 4.90 7.88 -6.43
N ASN A 120 4.85 7.19 -7.56
CA ASN A 120 4.14 5.91 -7.68
C ASN A 120 5.21 4.82 -7.75
N TRP A 121 5.20 3.90 -6.80
CA TRP A 121 6.17 2.82 -6.71
C TRP A 121 5.73 1.58 -7.48
N ALA A 122 6.67 0.67 -7.70
CA ALA A 122 6.43 -0.56 -8.47
C ALA A 122 5.51 -1.55 -7.73
N ASP A 123 5.37 -1.40 -6.42
CA ASP A 123 4.46 -2.18 -5.56
C ASP A 123 3.05 -1.57 -5.47
N CYS A 124 2.75 -0.57 -6.29
CA CYS A 124 1.51 0.22 -6.28
C CYS A 124 1.34 1.17 -5.09
N SER A 125 2.29 1.26 -4.18
CA SER A 125 2.26 2.30 -3.16
C SER A 125 2.47 3.68 -3.78
N ARG A 126 1.95 4.71 -3.12
CA ARG A 126 2.01 6.09 -3.57
C ARG A 126 2.41 7.01 -2.42
N ASP A 127 3.38 7.86 -2.69
CA ASP A 127 3.75 8.95 -1.78
C ASP A 127 3.48 10.31 -2.42
N ASP A 128 2.76 11.15 -1.67
CA ASP A 128 2.50 12.54 -2.04
C ASP A 128 3.34 13.49 -1.18
N TYR A 129 3.93 14.47 -1.85
CA TYR A 129 4.76 15.55 -1.33
C TYR A 129 4.41 16.86 -2.05
N VAL A 130 4.89 17.98 -1.53
CA VAL A 130 4.87 19.27 -2.21
C VAL A 130 6.27 19.87 -2.20
N VAL A 131 6.62 20.62 -3.25
CA VAL A 131 7.87 21.39 -3.29
C VAL A 131 7.88 22.34 -2.10
N ALA A 132 8.84 22.18 -1.20
CA ALA A 132 9.11 23.09 -0.08
C ALA A 132 10.04 24.22 -0.55
N SER A 133 11.11 23.86 -1.24
CA SER A 133 12.10 24.80 -1.76
C SER A 133 12.75 24.31 -3.04
N VAL A 134 13.28 25.26 -3.81
CA VAL A 134 14.14 25.00 -4.97
C VAL A 134 15.35 25.91 -4.87
N GLU A 135 16.54 25.32 -4.74
CA GLU A 135 17.76 26.05 -4.42
C GLU A 135 18.96 25.55 -5.24
N THR A 136 19.96 26.41 -5.36
CA THR A 136 21.21 26.09 -6.05
C THR A 136 22.35 26.12 -5.04
N ILE A 137 23.02 24.99 -4.89
CA ILE A 137 24.13 24.80 -3.93
C ILE A 137 25.43 24.47 -4.66
N GLU A 138 26.53 24.39 -3.90
CA GLU A 138 27.83 24.03 -4.45
C GLU A 138 27.83 22.61 -5.05
N PRO A 139 28.57 22.39 -6.14
CA PRO A 139 28.67 21.06 -6.73
C PRO A 139 29.33 20.09 -5.74
N ASN A 140 28.83 18.86 -5.72
CA ASN A 140 29.24 17.75 -4.85
C ASN A 140 28.93 17.92 -3.36
N ASP A 141 28.18 18.95 -2.97
CA ASP A 141 27.54 18.96 -1.66
C ASP A 141 26.58 17.76 -1.58
N ALA A 142 26.71 16.96 -0.53
CA ALA A 142 25.93 15.75 -0.29
C ALA A 142 25.03 15.87 0.95
N SER A 143 24.91 17.06 1.54
CA SER A 143 24.09 17.33 2.73
C SER A 143 22.63 16.93 2.54
N PHE A 144 22.11 17.06 1.32
CA PHE A 144 20.73 16.69 0.97
C PHE A 144 20.44 15.17 0.99
N PHE A 145 21.45 14.33 1.22
CA PHE A 145 21.26 12.90 1.54
C PHE A 145 20.88 12.64 2.99
N ASP A 146 20.82 13.68 3.83
CA ASP A 146 20.40 13.51 5.22
C ASP A 146 19.06 12.75 5.30
N GLN A 147 19.07 11.70 6.12
CA GLN A 147 17.94 10.81 6.38
C GLN A 147 17.35 11.07 7.77
N SER A 148 17.74 12.15 8.46
CA SER A 148 17.21 12.50 9.79
C SER A 148 15.78 13.05 9.75
N SER A 149 15.34 13.58 8.60
CA SER A 149 14.02 14.17 8.39
C SER A 149 13.34 13.57 7.17
N GLY A 150 12.04 13.31 7.28
CA GLY A 150 11.26 12.68 6.22
C GLY A 150 10.95 13.64 5.08
N GLY A 151 11.04 13.17 3.83
CA GLY A 151 10.82 14.03 2.67
C GLY A 151 11.15 13.35 1.34
N VAL A 152 11.29 14.19 0.32
CA VAL A 152 11.84 13.79 -0.98
C VAL A 152 12.79 14.87 -1.46
N THR A 153 13.98 14.48 -1.94
CA THR A 153 14.92 15.38 -2.59
C THR A 153 15.05 14.99 -4.05
N VAL A 154 14.93 15.95 -4.96
CA VAL A 154 15.33 15.77 -6.37
C VAL A 154 16.48 16.71 -6.67
N TYR A 155 17.54 16.21 -7.30
CA TYR A 155 18.68 17.05 -7.66
C TYR A 155 19.12 16.87 -9.12
N VAL A 156 19.69 17.93 -9.68
CA VAL A 156 20.44 17.89 -10.94
C VAL A 156 21.76 18.63 -10.74
N GLN A 157 22.87 17.98 -11.07
CA GLN A 157 24.19 18.57 -10.95
C GLN A 157 24.82 18.78 -12.33
N ASN A 158 25.38 19.97 -12.55
CA ASN A 158 26.33 20.23 -13.64
C ASN A 158 27.73 20.53 -13.06
N GLU A 159 28.67 20.95 -13.89
CA GLU A 159 30.05 21.23 -13.47
C GLU A 159 30.17 22.41 -12.49
N SER A 160 29.20 23.32 -12.47
CA SER A 160 29.28 24.58 -11.73
C SER A 160 28.41 24.63 -10.48
N ALA A 161 27.32 23.84 -10.44
CA ALA A 161 26.35 23.87 -9.35
C ALA A 161 25.45 22.64 -9.32
N THR A 162 24.79 22.45 -8.17
CA THR A 162 23.70 21.48 -8.01
C THR A 162 22.41 22.23 -7.75
N LEU A 163 21.41 21.99 -8.60
CA LEU A 163 20.03 22.37 -8.32
C LEU A 163 19.41 21.29 -7.43
N VAL A 164 18.84 21.69 -6.31
CA VAL A 164 18.17 20.81 -5.34
C VAL A 164 16.74 21.29 -5.15
N ILE A 165 15.81 20.35 -5.20
CA ILE A 165 14.39 20.53 -4.97
C ILE A 165 14.06 19.71 -3.74
N HIS A 166 13.72 20.39 -2.65
CA HIS A 166 13.25 19.74 -1.44
C HIS A 166 11.73 19.64 -1.48
N GLY A 167 11.23 18.44 -1.24
CA GLY A 167 9.83 18.14 -1.05
C GLY A 167 9.57 17.74 0.39
N GLU A 168 8.50 18.28 0.94
CA GLU A 168 7.99 17.92 2.26
C GLU A 168 6.62 17.27 2.11
N ARG A 169 6.20 16.50 3.12
CA ARG A 169 4.83 15.99 3.14
C ARG A 169 3.88 17.19 3.11
N PRO A 170 2.82 17.18 2.29
CA PRO A 170 1.85 18.25 2.33
C PRO A 170 1.35 18.38 3.75
N VAL A 171 1.52 19.56 4.34
CA VAL A 171 0.80 19.87 5.56
C VAL A 171 -0.65 19.83 5.15
N VAL A 172 -1.38 18.80 5.59
CA VAL A 172 -2.83 18.81 5.57
C VAL A 172 -3.22 19.86 6.62
N GLN A 173 -3.08 21.13 6.26
CA GLN A 173 -3.75 22.18 6.98
C GLN A 173 -5.22 21.81 6.86
N SER A 174 -5.83 21.44 7.98
CA SER A 174 -7.25 21.70 8.20
C SER A 174 -7.43 23.20 7.99
N ASN A 175 -7.58 23.60 6.73
CA ASN A 175 -7.92 24.96 6.40
C ASN A 175 -9.28 25.19 7.05
N GLU A 176 -9.30 26.04 8.07
CA GLU A 176 -10.48 26.78 8.46
C GLU A 176 -11.05 27.43 7.18
N ILE A 177 -12.05 26.78 6.59
CA ILE A 177 -12.90 27.41 5.59
C ILE A 177 -13.67 28.51 6.34
N PRO A 178 -13.62 29.78 5.91
CA PRO A 178 -14.50 30.81 6.46
C PRO A 178 -15.94 30.35 6.21
N GLU A 179 -16.70 30.19 7.30
CA GLU A 179 -18.13 29.85 7.37
C GLU A 179 -18.83 29.70 6.01
N ALA A 180 -18.81 28.49 5.46
CA ALA A 180 -19.90 28.04 4.61
C ALA A 180 -20.72 27.07 5.44
N THR A 181 -21.86 27.57 5.92
CA THR A 181 -22.89 26.79 6.60
C THR A 181 -23.35 25.67 5.66
N SER A 182 -22.79 24.47 5.82
CA SER A 182 -23.33 23.22 5.28
C SER A 182 -22.83 22.05 6.12
N GLU A 183 -23.64 21.77 7.13
CA GLU A 183 -24.02 20.45 7.62
C GLU A 183 -22.95 19.34 7.61
N SER A 184 -22.44 19.09 8.82
CA SER A 184 -22.19 17.73 9.34
C SER A 184 -20.99 16.96 8.78
N SER A 185 -19.85 17.58 8.53
CA SER A 185 -18.59 16.83 8.56
C SER A 185 -18.15 16.63 10.01
N ILE A 186 -17.98 15.37 10.42
CA ILE A 186 -17.42 15.01 11.71
C ILE A 186 -15.97 15.49 11.75
N GLN A 187 -15.66 16.47 12.61
CA GLN A 187 -14.31 17.01 12.79
C GLN A 187 -13.67 16.35 14.01
N ILE A 188 -12.93 15.27 13.79
CA ILE A 188 -12.27 14.48 14.83
C ILE A 188 -10.76 14.52 14.62
N ASP A 189 -10.03 14.77 15.70
CA ASP A 189 -8.58 14.69 15.76
C ASP A 189 -8.15 13.45 16.55
N LEU A 190 -7.15 12.73 16.05
CA LEU A 190 -6.68 11.47 16.62
C LEU A 190 -5.20 11.58 16.93
N GLN A 191 -4.86 11.34 18.20
CA GLN A 191 -3.49 11.29 18.67
C GLN A 191 -3.16 9.90 19.20
N ILE A 192 -2.16 9.24 18.64
CA ILE A 192 -1.64 7.98 19.19
C ILE A 192 -0.71 8.32 20.37
N LEU A 193 -1.04 7.79 21.54
CA LEU A 193 -0.23 7.92 22.74
C LEU A 193 0.79 6.79 22.86
N ASP A 194 0.37 5.57 22.54
CA ASP A 194 1.21 4.39 22.65
C ASP A 194 0.70 3.26 21.74
N PHE A 195 1.64 2.45 21.25
CA PHE A 195 1.38 1.24 20.48
C PHE A 195 2.21 0.10 21.06
N THR A 196 1.53 -1.00 21.40
CA THR A 196 2.19 -2.15 22.01
C THR A 196 1.64 -3.45 21.47
N GLN A 197 2.47 -4.49 21.48
CA GLN A 197 2.05 -5.85 21.19
C GLN A 197 2.13 -6.66 22.51
N PRO A 198 1.03 -6.75 23.29
CA PRO A 198 1.06 -7.39 24.61
C PRO A 198 1.28 -8.92 24.55
N ASP A 199 0.90 -9.57 23.44
CA ASP A 199 1.14 -10.99 23.17
C ASP A 199 1.32 -11.28 21.68
N ASP A 200 1.58 -12.53 21.28
CA ASP A 200 1.79 -12.89 19.87
C ASP A 200 0.50 -12.86 19.01
N GLN A 201 -0.66 -12.59 19.61
CA GLN A 201 -1.96 -12.68 18.95
C GLN A 201 -2.72 -11.36 18.88
N THR A 202 -2.28 -10.34 19.60
CA THR A 202 -3.00 -9.07 19.73
C THR A 202 -2.07 -7.87 19.66
N ILE A 203 -2.64 -6.75 19.24
CA ILE A 203 -2.02 -5.43 19.29
C ILE A 203 -2.91 -4.48 20.07
N GLN A 204 -2.29 -3.52 20.75
CA GLN A 204 -2.97 -2.55 21.58
C GLN A 204 -2.56 -1.13 21.19
N PHE A 205 -3.57 -0.30 20.93
CA PHE A 205 -3.43 1.14 20.75
C PHE A 205 -3.95 1.87 21.98
N ARG A 206 -3.19 2.85 22.46
CA ARG A 206 -3.70 3.89 23.36
C ARG A 206 -3.74 5.19 22.59
N ILE A 207 -4.91 5.79 22.48
CA ILE A 207 -5.13 7.00 21.69
C ILE A 207 -5.95 8.02 22.47
N ASN A 208 -5.86 9.28 22.06
CA ASN A 208 -6.83 10.32 22.41
C ASN A 208 -7.63 10.68 21.17
N LEU A 209 -8.95 10.70 21.31
CA LEU A 209 -9.87 11.18 20.29
C LEU A 209 -10.44 12.53 20.73
N THR A 210 -10.27 13.57 19.93
CA THR A 210 -10.77 14.91 20.25
C THR A 210 -11.85 15.32 19.25
N ASN A 211 -13.03 15.71 19.74
CA ASN A 211 -14.05 16.31 18.88
C ASN A 211 -13.74 17.79 18.68
N GLN A 212 -13.27 18.17 17.49
CA GLN A 212 -13.01 19.55 17.11
C GLN A 212 -14.23 20.21 16.45
N GLY A 213 -15.30 19.45 16.21
CA GLY A 213 -16.52 19.93 15.57
C GLY A 213 -17.44 20.71 16.48
N ALA A 214 -18.42 21.39 15.89
CA ALA A 214 -19.40 22.20 16.61
C ALA A 214 -20.55 21.40 17.24
N ASN A 215 -20.70 20.11 16.91
CA ASN A 215 -21.79 19.25 17.37
C ASN A 215 -21.27 18.05 18.18
N ALA A 216 -22.08 17.55 19.11
CA ALA A 216 -21.77 16.29 19.80
C ALA A 216 -21.87 15.10 18.83
N ILE A 217 -20.97 14.13 18.99
CA ILE A 217 -20.87 12.93 18.16
C ILE A 217 -21.01 11.71 19.06
N THR A 218 -21.71 10.69 18.58
CA THR A 218 -21.76 9.38 19.24
C THR A 218 -20.79 8.46 18.54
N LEU A 219 -19.80 7.96 19.29
CA LEU A 219 -18.86 6.94 18.86
C LEU A 219 -19.37 5.56 19.25
N THR A 220 -19.41 4.67 18.28
CA THR A 220 -19.82 3.27 18.44
C THR A 220 -18.70 2.31 18.08
N ASP A 221 -18.92 1.04 18.35
CA ASP A 221 -18.01 -0.06 18.06
C ASP A 221 -17.78 -0.21 16.54
N GLU A 222 -18.80 0.05 15.73
CA GLU A 222 -18.78 -0.08 14.26
C GLU A 222 -17.94 1.00 13.58
N ASP A 223 -17.77 2.14 14.27
CA ASP A 223 -16.95 3.25 13.79
C ASP A 223 -15.46 2.95 13.89
N ILE A 224 -15.07 1.92 14.65
CA ILE A 224 -13.67 1.58 14.95
C ILE A 224 -13.30 0.25 14.29
N ALA A 225 -12.35 0.28 13.37
CA ALA A 225 -11.86 -0.92 12.70
C ALA A 225 -10.36 -0.86 12.45
N LEU A 226 -9.74 -2.02 12.28
CA LEU A 226 -8.37 -2.15 11.82
C LEU A 226 -8.37 -2.83 10.44
N ILE A 227 -7.68 -2.26 9.47
CA ILE A 227 -7.62 -2.76 8.11
C ILE A 227 -6.21 -3.28 7.87
N ALA A 228 -6.05 -4.61 7.79
CA ALA A 228 -4.76 -5.20 7.46
C ALA A 228 -4.38 -4.91 6.00
N ASP A 229 -3.10 -4.89 5.68
CA ASP A 229 -2.62 -4.76 4.30
C ASP A 229 -3.35 -5.72 3.33
N ASN A 230 -4.11 -5.16 2.38
CA ASN A 230 -4.96 -5.88 1.43
C ASN A 230 -5.98 -6.87 2.06
N GLY A 231 -6.31 -6.71 3.34
CA GLY A 231 -7.17 -7.59 4.12
C GLY A 231 -8.57 -7.02 4.42
N PRO A 232 -9.49 -7.83 4.95
CA PRO A 232 -10.79 -7.36 5.42
C PRO A 232 -10.64 -6.44 6.64
N GLU A 233 -11.63 -5.58 6.87
CA GLU A 233 -11.74 -4.85 8.14
C GLU A 233 -11.88 -5.83 9.32
N VAL A 234 -11.17 -5.52 10.40
CA VAL A 234 -11.12 -6.31 11.61
C VAL A 234 -11.64 -5.46 12.77
N ALA A 235 -12.69 -5.96 13.43
CA ALA A 235 -13.23 -5.31 14.62
C ALA A 235 -12.29 -5.45 15.83
N ALA A 236 -12.34 -4.48 16.73
CA ALA A 236 -11.63 -4.56 17.99
C ALA A 236 -12.15 -5.74 18.84
N LEU A 237 -11.24 -6.50 19.44
CA LEU A 237 -11.56 -7.51 20.45
C LEU A 237 -12.04 -6.85 21.75
N LYS A 238 -11.48 -5.67 22.05
CA LYS A 238 -11.80 -4.91 23.25
C LYS A 238 -11.63 -3.41 23.00
N ILE A 239 -12.57 -2.64 23.53
CA ILE A 239 -12.57 -1.17 23.50
C ILE A 239 -12.84 -0.69 24.94
N GLU A 240 -11.99 0.20 25.45
CA GLU A 240 -12.18 0.87 26.74
C GLU A 240 -12.07 2.39 26.58
N PRO A 241 -13.01 3.19 27.12
CA PRO A 241 -14.23 2.78 27.84
C PRO A 241 -15.26 2.06 26.95
N VAL A 242 -16.24 1.41 27.59
CA VAL A 242 -17.29 0.65 26.90
C VAL A 242 -18.15 1.54 26.01
N MET A 243 -18.40 1.12 24.77
CA MET A 243 -19.21 1.86 23.80
C MET A 243 -20.73 1.69 24.06
N PRO A 244 -21.59 2.62 23.57
CA PRO A 244 -21.25 3.86 22.87
C PRO A 244 -20.79 4.98 23.80
N GLN A 245 -20.00 5.92 23.28
CA GLN A 245 -19.55 7.11 23.99
C GLN A 245 -20.01 8.37 23.27
N GLU A 246 -20.45 9.37 24.02
CA GLU A 246 -20.78 10.69 23.48
C GLU A 246 -19.58 11.63 23.65
N LEU A 247 -19.12 12.24 22.56
CA LEU A 247 -18.08 13.27 22.57
C LEU A 247 -18.70 14.62 22.21
N ARG A 248 -18.73 15.56 23.16
CA ARG A 248 -19.16 16.94 22.91
C ARG A 248 -18.03 17.75 22.24
N PRO A 249 -18.35 18.91 21.64
CA PRO A 249 -17.34 19.82 21.12
C PRO A 249 -16.25 20.14 22.15
N GLY A 250 -15.00 19.89 21.77
CA GLY A 250 -13.80 20.08 22.61
C GLY A 250 -13.50 18.92 23.57
N ASP A 251 -14.35 17.90 23.66
CA ASP A 251 -14.08 16.74 24.51
C ASP A 251 -12.90 15.93 23.99
N ILE A 252 -12.09 15.43 24.92
CA ILE A 252 -11.01 14.49 24.68
C ILE A 252 -11.39 13.16 25.32
N LEU A 253 -11.54 12.12 24.50
CA LEU A 253 -11.82 10.76 24.92
C LEU A 253 -10.56 9.90 24.80
N PRO A 254 -9.92 9.52 25.92
CA PRO A 254 -8.86 8.52 25.88
C PRO A 254 -9.47 7.13 25.60
N LEU A 255 -8.90 6.42 24.64
CA LEU A 255 -9.31 5.08 24.25
C LEU A 255 -8.15 4.09 24.37
N THR A 256 -8.45 2.90 24.87
CA THR A 256 -7.58 1.72 24.74
C THR A 256 -8.28 0.71 23.85
N LEU A 257 -7.66 0.42 22.71
CA LEU A 257 -8.19 -0.48 21.68
C LEU A 257 -7.31 -1.71 21.59
N ILE A 258 -7.89 -2.91 21.60
CA ILE A 258 -7.18 -4.17 21.41
C ILE A 258 -7.75 -4.88 20.19
N PHE A 259 -6.90 -5.18 19.22
CA PHE A 259 -7.24 -5.89 17.98
C PHE A 259 -6.48 -7.21 17.91
N PRO A 260 -6.95 -8.21 17.14
CA PRO A 260 -6.10 -9.34 16.82
C PRO A 260 -4.93 -8.85 15.95
N LYS A 261 -3.77 -9.48 16.10
CA LYS A 261 -2.58 -9.15 15.32
C LYS A 261 -2.84 -9.49 13.84
N PRO A 262 -2.75 -8.51 12.92
CA PRO A 262 -2.95 -8.75 11.50
C PRO A 262 -1.82 -9.63 10.94
N GLN A 263 -2.12 -10.38 9.87
CA GLN A 263 -1.17 -11.30 9.23
C GLN A 263 -0.19 -10.61 8.24
N GLY A 264 -0.14 -9.27 8.25
CA GLY A 264 0.70 -8.44 7.39
C GLY A 264 1.72 -7.61 8.17
N THR A 265 2.55 -6.87 7.43
CA THR A 265 3.59 -5.98 7.99
C THR A 265 3.07 -4.57 8.28
N SER A 266 1.84 -4.23 7.91
CA SER A 266 1.18 -2.98 8.24
C SER A 266 -0.33 -3.17 8.44
N ALA A 267 -0.95 -2.22 9.14
CA ALA A 267 -2.40 -2.09 9.18
C ALA A 267 -2.81 -0.64 9.41
N VAL A 268 -4.01 -0.31 8.95
CA VAL A 268 -4.61 1.01 9.05
C VAL A 268 -5.67 1.01 10.15
N LEU A 269 -5.52 1.84 11.18
CA LEU A 269 -6.59 2.10 12.14
C LEU A 269 -7.59 3.08 11.52
N ARG A 270 -8.87 2.70 11.47
CA ARG A 270 -9.99 3.54 11.03
C ARG A 270 -10.86 3.89 12.23
N ILE A 271 -11.15 5.17 12.39
CA ILE A 271 -12.17 5.67 13.33
C ILE A 271 -13.06 6.66 12.57
N PHE A 272 -14.36 6.36 12.45
CA PHE A 272 -15.27 6.99 11.48
C PHE A 272 -14.72 6.93 10.05
N ASP A 273 -14.64 8.07 9.35
CA ASP A 273 -14.07 8.24 8.02
C ASP A 273 -12.57 8.62 8.06
N VAL A 274 -11.94 8.64 9.24
CA VAL A 274 -10.51 8.96 9.41
C VAL A 274 -9.69 7.67 9.41
N THR A 275 -8.69 7.59 8.53
CA THR A 275 -7.80 6.43 8.37
C THR A 275 -6.35 6.79 8.69
N PHE A 276 -5.66 5.92 9.43
CA PHE A 276 -4.26 6.10 9.81
C PHE A 276 -3.44 4.81 9.62
N GLU A 277 -2.33 4.87 8.89
CA GLU A 277 -1.50 3.71 8.55
C GLU A 277 -0.33 3.51 9.53
N GLU A 278 -0.15 2.29 10.03
CA GLU A 278 0.97 1.89 10.90
C GLU A 278 1.73 0.67 10.36
N TYR A 279 3.05 0.66 10.57
CA TYR A 279 3.97 -0.41 10.16
C TYR A 279 4.40 -1.24 11.38
N PHE A 280 4.23 -2.56 11.31
CA PHE A 280 4.68 -3.51 12.33
C PHE A 280 6.12 -3.96 12.04
N GLN A 281 7.01 -3.83 13.03
CA GLN A 281 8.34 -4.47 13.04
C GLN A 281 8.30 -5.84 13.71
#